data_AF-A0A7S2C779-F1
#
_entry.id   AF-A0A7S2C779-F1
#
_cell.length_a   1.000
_cell.length_b   1.000
_cell.length_c   1.000
_cell.angle_alpha   90.00
_cell.angle_beta   90.00
_cell.angle_gamma   90.00
#
_symmetry.space_group_name_H-M   'P 1'
#
loop_
_entity.id
_entity.type
_entity.pdbx_description
1 polymer ?
#
loop_
_entity_poly.entity_id
_entity_poly.type
_entity_poly.pdbx_seq_one_letter_code
_entity_poly.pdbx_strand_id
1 'polypeptide(L)'
;ELQSPEGFWSHVYKVWLHHHALQAQGAFQHCISAVSQAFNEKYGSEGLHATMRAAPVKSYERMLARESDFGVVDPSTQAGRWVASRLLDVVRSSLVVNSPRAAVVLLEEFFRPLDIKLHKASLVQIVNNFSPEVNPRTGYRDLVLNVYHASGVVGEVQIILSDFLTVKKRMYLLVQYQSGDFDHHSDTTRLSHAATHSLSSAD
;
A
#
# COMPACT_ATOMS: atom_id res chain seq x y z
N GLU A 1 3.31 -23.75 0.08
CA GLU A 1 3.31 -23.16 1.44
C GLU A 1 2.11 -23.56 2.30
N LEU A 2 0.88 -23.64 1.79
CA LEU A 2 -0.31 -24.00 2.59
C LEU A 2 -0.52 -25.52 2.83
N GLN A 3 0.42 -26.38 2.43
CA GLN A 3 0.22 -27.84 2.43
C GLN A 3 0.48 -28.52 3.78
N SER A 4 1.07 -27.82 4.75
CA SER A 4 1.24 -28.31 6.12
C SER A 4 0.33 -27.54 7.09
N PRO A 5 -0.05 -28.11 8.24
CA PRO A 5 -0.82 -27.38 9.27
C PRO A 5 -0.11 -26.10 9.71
N GLU A 6 1.21 -26.14 9.90
CA GLU A 6 2.02 -24.98 10.26
C GLU A 6 2.00 -23.92 9.15
N GLY A 7 2.21 -24.34 7.90
CA GLY A 7 2.12 -23.48 6.74
C GLY A 7 0.74 -22.86 6.57
N PHE A 8 -0.35 -23.58 6.85
CA PHE A 8 -1.69 -23.00 6.86
C PHE A 8 -1.82 -21.89 7.91
N TRP A 9 -1.47 -22.16 9.17
CA TRP A 9 -1.63 -21.20 10.26
C TRP A 9 -0.73 -19.96 10.15
N SER A 10 0.47 -20.09 9.57
CA SER A 10 1.37 -18.95 9.32
C SER A 10 0.87 -17.99 8.24
N HIS A 11 -0.05 -18.43 7.37
CA HIS A 11 -0.42 -17.67 6.17
C HIS A 11 -1.92 -17.38 6.05
N VAL A 12 -2.78 -18.04 6.82
CA VAL A 12 -4.25 -17.93 6.72
C VAL A 12 -4.75 -16.48 6.81
N TYR A 13 -4.17 -15.66 7.68
CA TYR A 13 -4.58 -14.24 7.82
C TYR A 13 -4.22 -13.40 6.60
N LYS A 14 -3.06 -13.63 5.97
CA LYS A 14 -2.67 -12.92 4.73
C LYS A 14 -3.59 -13.28 3.57
N VAL A 15 -3.88 -14.57 3.42
CA VAL A 15 -4.81 -15.07 2.40
C VAL A 15 -6.20 -14.48 2.61
N TRP A 16 -6.71 -14.54 3.85
CA TRP A 16 -8.00 -13.96 4.20
C TRP A 16 -8.04 -12.45 3.93
N LEU A 17 -7.03 -11.69 4.40
CA LEU A 17 -6.91 -10.24 4.18
C LEU A 17 -6.89 -9.91 2.69
N HIS A 18 -6.13 -10.65 1.88
CA HIS A 18 -6.07 -10.44 0.43
C HIS A 18 -7.46 -10.59 -0.22
N HIS A 19 -8.13 -11.71 0.02
CA HIS A 19 -9.44 -11.98 -0.59
C HIS A 19 -10.51 -11.03 -0.10
N HIS A 20 -10.52 -10.72 1.19
CA HIS A 20 -11.45 -9.75 1.76
C HIS A 20 -11.21 -8.35 1.19
N ALA A 21 -9.94 -7.95 1.04
CA ALA A 21 -9.58 -6.68 0.40
C ALA A 21 -10.03 -6.60 -1.06
N LEU A 22 -9.91 -7.69 -1.84
CA LEU A 22 -10.42 -7.73 -3.22
C LEU A 22 -11.93 -7.45 -3.29
N GLN A 23 -12.70 -8.00 -2.36
CA GLN A 23 -14.15 -7.78 -2.29
C GLN A 23 -14.49 -6.34 -1.85
N ALA A 24 -13.76 -5.82 -0.87
CA ALA A 24 -14.00 -4.50 -0.30
C ALA A 24 -13.46 -3.34 -1.14
N GLN A 25 -12.47 -3.58 -2.01
CA GLN A 25 -11.74 -2.53 -2.73
C GLN A 25 -12.68 -1.61 -3.50
N GLY A 26 -13.62 -2.15 -4.28
CA GLY A 26 -14.50 -1.33 -5.12
C GLY A 26 -15.29 -0.29 -4.31
N ALA A 27 -15.91 -0.74 -3.22
CA ALA A 27 -16.68 0.14 -2.33
C ALA A 27 -15.80 1.18 -1.63
N PHE A 28 -14.61 0.76 -1.15
CA PHE A 28 -13.64 1.69 -0.56
C PHE A 28 -13.19 2.76 -1.57
N GLN A 29 -12.81 2.38 -2.78
CA GLN A 29 -12.36 3.33 -3.81
C GLN A 29 -13.48 4.30 -4.20
N HIS A 30 -14.72 3.82 -4.29
CA HIS A 30 -15.87 4.69 -4.56
C HIS A 30 -16.08 5.72 -3.44
N CYS A 31 -15.98 5.31 -2.18
CA CYS A 31 -16.06 6.21 -1.02
C CYS A 31 -15.00 7.32 -1.09
N ILE A 32 -13.73 6.96 -1.34
CA ILE A 32 -12.66 7.96 -1.44
C ILE A 32 -12.83 8.86 -2.68
N SER A 33 -13.35 8.32 -3.78
CA SER A 33 -13.67 9.11 -4.99
C SER A 33 -14.73 10.16 -4.69
N ALA A 34 -15.80 9.78 -3.98
CA ALA A 34 -16.86 10.70 -3.59
C ALA A 34 -16.34 11.85 -2.70
N VAL A 35 -15.43 11.54 -1.76
CA VAL A 35 -14.74 12.56 -0.95
C VAL A 35 -13.97 13.55 -1.86
N SER A 36 -13.20 13.05 -2.82
CA SER A 36 -12.43 13.90 -3.73
C SER A 36 -13.31 14.76 -4.66
N GLN A 37 -14.44 14.22 -5.10
CA GLN A 37 -15.41 14.93 -5.94
C GLN A 37 -16.08 16.04 -5.14
N ALA A 38 -16.60 15.75 -3.95
CA ALA A 38 -17.20 16.76 -3.07
C ALA A 38 -16.21 17.89 -2.73
N PHE A 39 -14.93 17.56 -2.52
CA PHE A 39 -13.88 18.56 -2.34
C PHE A 39 -13.73 19.47 -3.57
N ASN A 40 -13.60 18.88 -4.76
CA ASN A 40 -13.44 19.63 -6.01
C ASN A 40 -14.68 20.48 -6.35
N GLU A 41 -15.88 19.97 -6.07
CA GLU A 41 -17.13 20.72 -6.25
C GLU A 41 -17.19 21.95 -5.34
N LYS A 42 -16.80 21.80 -4.06
CA LYS A 42 -16.83 22.90 -3.09
C LYS A 42 -15.74 23.96 -3.35
N TYR A 43 -14.52 23.52 -3.66
CA TYR A 43 -13.33 24.39 -3.67
C TYR A 43 -12.69 24.60 -5.04
N GLY A 44 -13.27 24.04 -6.11
CA GLY A 44 -12.72 24.15 -7.47
C GLY A 44 -12.67 25.58 -7.99
N SER A 45 -13.65 26.43 -7.64
CA SER A 45 -13.67 27.85 -8.01
C SER A 45 -12.57 28.68 -7.32
N GLU A 46 -12.07 28.21 -6.17
CA GLU A 46 -10.92 28.78 -5.46
C GLU A 46 -9.58 28.25 -6.00
N GLY A 47 -9.62 27.42 -7.05
CA GLY A 47 -8.45 26.81 -7.65
C GLY A 47 -7.84 25.68 -6.82
N LEU A 48 -8.54 25.13 -5.82
CA LEU A 48 -8.08 23.93 -5.12
C LEU A 48 -8.56 22.68 -5.87
N HIS A 49 -7.66 21.70 -6.04
CA HIS A 49 -7.98 20.48 -6.77
C HIS A 49 -7.34 19.25 -6.13
N ALA A 50 -8.08 18.15 -6.14
CA ALA A 50 -7.65 16.82 -5.71
C ALA A 50 -7.98 15.78 -6.79
N THR A 51 -6.97 15.04 -7.25
CA THR A 51 -7.15 13.92 -8.18
C THR A 51 -6.93 12.59 -7.46
N MET A 52 -7.96 11.75 -7.44
CA MET A 52 -7.84 10.40 -6.90
C MET A 52 -7.12 9.45 -7.87
N ARG A 53 -6.27 8.60 -7.31
CA ARG A 53 -5.66 7.44 -7.96
C ARG A 53 -5.91 6.20 -7.11
N ALA A 54 -6.72 5.28 -7.63
CA ALA A 54 -6.89 3.97 -7.03
C ALA A 54 -5.61 3.13 -7.24
N ALA A 55 -5.21 2.38 -6.21
CA ALA A 55 -4.14 1.39 -6.33
C ALA A 55 -4.76 -0.02 -6.29
N PRO A 56 -4.14 -1.01 -6.96
CA PRO A 56 -4.55 -2.40 -6.82
C PRO A 56 -4.37 -2.87 -5.37
N VAL A 57 -5.18 -3.86 -4.96
CA VAL A 57 -4.98 -4.57 -3.69
C VAL A 57 -3.54 -5.09 -3.64
N LYS A 58 -2.91 -4.97 -2.47
CA LYS A 58 -1.57 -5.50 -2.27
C LYS A 58 -1.55 -7.00 -2.52
N SER A 59 -0.61 -7.46 -3.35
CA SER A 59 -0.44 -8.89 -3.64
C SER A 59 0.01 -9.65 -2.39
N TYR A 60 -0.24 -10.96 -2.39
CA TYR A 60 0.16 -11.84 -1.30
C TYR A 60 1.67 -11.80 -1.05
N GLU A 61 2.48 -11.85 -2.10
CA GLU A 61 3.94 -11.84 -2.04
C GLU A 61 4.45 -10.52 -1.42
N ARG A 62 3.81 -9.40 -1.76
CA ARG A 62 4.13 -8.10 -1.17
C ARG A 62 3.70 -7.98 0.28
N MET A 63 2.65 -8.69 0.70
CA MET A 63 2.28 -8.79 2.11
C MET A 63 3.27 -9.64 2.88
N LEU A 64 3.67 -10.78 2.32
CA LEU A 64 4.70 -11.67 2.88
C LEU A 64 6.03 -10.93 3.08
N ALA A 65 6.49 -10.18 2.07
CA ALA A 65 7.74 -9.42 2.16
C ALA A 65 7.72 -8.27 3.19
N ARG A 66 6.54 -7.82 3.61
CA ARG A 66 6.34 -6.66 4.50
C ARG A 66 5.93 -7.03 5.90
N GLU A 67 5.47 -8.26 6.15
CA GLU A 67 4.92 -8.61 7.45
C GLU A 67 5.98 -8.59 8.56
N SER A 68 7.24 -8.91 8.21
CA SER A 68 8.38 -8.85 9.14
C SER A 68 8.64 -7.45 9.68
N ASP A 69 8.23 -6.40 8.94
CA ASP A 69 8.35 -5.01 9.40
C ASP A 69 7.47 -4.74 10.63
N PHE A 70 6.46 -5.59 10.89
CA PHE A 70 5.48 -5.41 11.96
C PHE A 70 5.65 -6.37 13.13
N GLY A 71 6.59 -7.30 13.05
CA GLY A 71 6.91 -8.25 14.12
C GLY A 71 7.45 -9.58 13.63
N VAL A 72 7.69 -10.50 14.57
CA VAL A 72 8.14 -11.87 14.29
C VAL A 72 6.94 -12.75 14.01
N VAL A 73 6.93 -13.39 12.84
CA VAL A 73 5.92 -14.38 12.47
C VAL A 73 6.20 -15.68 13.20
N ASP A 74 5.22 -16.16 13.94
CA ASP A 74 5.32 -17.41 14.70
C ASP A 74 3.93 -18.07 14.77
N PRO A 75 3.71 -19.20 14.09
CA PRO A 75 2.42 -19.87 14.08
C PRO A 75 2.04 -20.48 15.43
N SER A 76 2.99 -20.68 16.33
CA SER A 76 2.73 -21.27 17.65
C SER A 76 2.11 -20.25 18.61
N THR A 77 2.41 -18.95 18.44
CA THR A 77 1.89 -17.88 19.29
C THR A 77 0.74 -17.11 18.65
N GLN A 78 -0.17 -16.58 19.47
CA GLN A 78 -1.27 -15.75 18.98
C GLN A 78 -0.77 -14.46 18.32
N ALA A 79 0.22 -13.81 18.93
CA ALA A 79 0.81 -12.58 18.41
C ALA A 79 1.49 -12.81 17.05
N GLY A 80 2.25 -13.89 16.91
CA GLY A 80 2.92 -14.25 15.66
C GLY A 80 1.95 -14.57 14.53
N ARG A 81 0.82 -15.22 14.82
CA ARG A 81 -0.27 -15.44 13.85
C ARG A 81 -0.93 -14.16 13.38
N TRP A 82 -0.96 -13.11 14.20
CA TRP A 82 -1.70 -11.88 13.94
C TRP A 82 -0.85 -10.76 13.33
N VAL A 83 0.44 -10.98 13.08
CA VAL A 83 1.34 -9.94 12.53
C VAL A 83 0.76 -9.31 11.26
N ALA A 84 0.23 -10.13 10.35
CA ALA A 84 -0.37 -9.67 9.10
C ALA A 84 -1.56 -8.70 9.29
N SER A 85 -2.27 -8.75 10.42
CA SER A 85 -3.38 -7.82 10.72
C SER A 85 -2.94 -6.36 10.88
N ARG A 86 -1.63 -6.13 11.07
CA ARG A 86 -1.03 -4.79 11.17
C ARG A 86 -0.76 -4.16 9.80
N LEU A 87 -0.97 -4.89 8.70
CA LEU A 87 -0.89 -4.37 7.35
C LEU A 87 -2.14 -3.53 7.05
N LEU A 88 -2.06 -2.22 7.28
CA LEU A 88 -3.17 -1.29 7.04
C LEU A 88 -3.27 -0.80 5.58
N ASP A 89 -2.27 -1.13 4.77
CA ASP A 89 -2.12 -0.65 3.40
C ASP A 89 -2.37 -1.78 2.37
N VAL A 90 -3.28 -2.70 2.70
CA VAL A 90 -3.72 -3.78 1.79
C VAL A 90 -4.66 -3.21 0.72
N VAL A 91 -5.61 -2.37 1.13
CA VAL A 91 -6.43 -1.53 0.23
C VAL A 91 -5.88 -0.11 0.29
N ARG A 92 -5.59 0.50 -0.86
CA ARG A 92 -4.92 1.81 -0.91
C ARG A 92 -5.46 2.72 -1.98
N SER A 93 -5.38 4.02 -1.72
CA SER A 93 -5.60 5.06 -2.72
C SER A 93 -4.66 6.24 -2.46
N SER A 94 -4.51 7.10 -3.47
CA SER A 94 -3.80 8.36 -3.30
C SER A 94 -4.65 9.52 -3.81
N LEU A 95 -4.60 10.64 -3.11
CA LEU A 95 -5.20 11.91 -3.49
C LEU A 95 -4.07 12.88 -3.80
N VAL A 96 -3.90 13.19 -5.08
CA VAL A 96 -2.89 14.13 -5.54
C VAL A 96 -3.51 15.52 -5.52
N VAL A 97 -2.95 16.42 -4.72
CA VAL A 97 -3.48 17.79 -4.55
C VAL A 97 -2.49 18.82 -5.06
N ASN A 98 -3.00 19.96 -5.51
CA ASN A 98 -2.19 20.99 -6.17
C ASN A 98 -1.50 21.98 -5.22
N SER A 99 -1.83 21.97 -3.92
CA SER A 99 -1.20 22.88 -2.95
C SER A 99 -1.24 22.32 -1.52
N PRO A 100 -0.35 22.79 -0.61
CA PRO A 100 -0.43 22.47 0.81
C PRO A 100 -1.77 22.87 1.43
N ARG A 101 -2.35 24.00 1.02
CA ARG A 101 -3.67 24.46 1.48
C ARG A 101 -4.74 23.42 1.12
N ALA A 102 -4.74 22.90 -0.11
CA ALA A 102 -5.68 21.86 -0.52
C ALA A 102 -5.56 20.59 0.34
N ALA A 103 -4.33 20.17 0.68
CA ALA A 103 -4.12 19.01 1.56
C ALA A 103 -4.75 19.20 2.94
N VAL A 104 -4.54 20.36 3.56
CA VAL A 104 -5.07 20.67 4.90
C VAL A 104 -6.60 20.76 4.88
N VAL A 105 -7.19 21.49 3.92
CA VAL A 105 -8.65 21.61 3.79
C VAL A 105 -9.30 20.25 3.55
N LEU A 106 -8.73 19.44 2.65
CA LEU A 106 -9.20 18.10 2.37
C LEU A 106 -9.18 17.21 3.63
N LEU A 107 -8.12 17.27 4.43
CA LEU A 107 -8.04 16.55 5.70
C LEU A 107 -9.09 17.04 6.71
N GLU A 108 -9.07 18.33 7.01
CA GLU A 108 -9.83 18.91 8.13
C GLU A 108 -11.34 18.96 7.86
N GLU A 109 -11.76 19.24 6.62
CA GLU A 109 -13.18 19.42 6.30
C GLU A 109 -13.85 18.19 5.67
N PHE A 110 -13.09 17.26 5.10
CA PHE A 110 -13.69 16.10 4.42
C PHE A 110 -13.34 14.78 5.09
N PHE A 111 -12.10 14.58 5.54
CA PHE A 111 -11.70 13.32 6.18
C PHE A 111 -12.01 13.26 7.67
N ARG A 112 -11.69 14.30 8.44
CA ARG A 112 -12.00 14.32 9.89
C ARG A 112 -13.50 14.21 10.20
N PRO A 113 -14.41 14.82 9.42
CA PRO A 113 -15.83 14.71 9.68
C PRO A 113 -16.46 13.39 9.18
N LEU A 114 -15.69 12.49 8.57
CA LEU A 114 -16.21 11.19 8.15
C LEU A 114 -16.76 10.43 9.35
N ASP A 115 -18.01 9.99 9.18
CA ASP A 115 -18.77 9.23 10.16
C ASP A 115 -19.23 7.91 9.55
N ILE A 116 -19.07 6.83 10.31
CA ILE A 116 -19.32 5.48 9.82
C ILE A 116 -20.80 5.24 9.46
N LYS A 117 -21.75 5.91 10.13
CA LYS A 117 -23.19 5.73 9.88
C LYS A 117 -23.60 6.46 8.61
N LEU A 118 -23.17 7.71 8.48
CA LEU A 118 -23.52 8.62 7.38
C LEU A 118 -22.73 8.32 6.10
N HIS A 119 -21.41 8.21 6.21
CA HIS A 119 -20.49 8.15 5.07
C HIS A 119 -20.00 6.74 4.76
N LYS A 120 -20.33 5.76 5.61
CA LYS A 120 -19.80 4.38 5.54
C LYS A 120 -18.27 4.32 5.67
N ALA A 121 -17.66 5.39 6.18
CA ALA A 121 -16.24 5.47 6.45
C ALA A 121 -15.96 6.37 7.66
N SER A 122 -14.83 6.16 8.32
CA SER A 122 -14.35 7.01 9.41
C SER A 122 -12.83 7.05 9.43
N LEU A 123 -12.26 8.24 9.65
CA LEU A 123 -10.83 8.40 9.84
C LEU A 123 -10.39 7.78 11.18
N VAL A 124 -9.46 6.84 11.14
CA VAL A 124 -8.96 6.13 12.33
C VAL A 124 -7.64 6.72 12.82
N GLN A 125 -6.73 6.98 11.87
CA GLN A 125 -5.38 7.42 12.19
C GLN A 125 -4.87 8.36 11.13
N ILE A 126 -4.07 9.34 11.58
CA ILE A 126 -3.27 10.20 10.72
C ILE A 126 -1.82 9.88 11.05
N VAL A 127 -1.06 9.50 10.02
CA VAL A 127 0.38 9.31 10.09
C VAL A 127 1.03 10.39 9.24
N ASN A 128 1.87 11.19 9.86
CA ASN A 128 2.66 12.20 9.19
C ASN A 128 4.09 11.67 9.09
N ASN A 129 4.39 11.01 7.96
CA ASN A 129 5.71 10.44 7.76
C ASN A 129 6.68 11.57 7.42
N PHE A 130 7.57 11.85 8.37
CA PHE A 130 8.66 12.78 8.20
C PHE A 130 9.93 12.07 8.66
N SER A 131 10.94 12.02 7.79
CA SER A 131 12.24 11.49 8.21
C SER A 131 12.79 12.38 9.32
N PRO A 132 13.16 11.82 10.49
CA PRO A 132 13.70 12.60 11.60
C PRO A 132 15.02 13.30 11.26
N GLU A 133 15.69 12.86 10.19
CA GLU A 133 16.99 13.37 9.74
C GLU A 133 16.88 14.53 8.75
N VAL A 134 15.68 14.83 8.25
CA VAL A 134 15.48 15.86 7.21
C VAL A 134 15.14 17.20 7.85
N ASN A 135 15.70 18.29 7.33
CA ASN A 135 15.36 19.64 7.77
C ASN A 135 13.85 19.88 7.57
N PRO A 136 13.06 20.23 8.60
CA PRO A 136 11.60 20.43 8.48
C PRO A 136 11.15 21.43 7.43
N ARG A 137 12.01 22.37 7.02
CA ARG A 137 11.71 23.35 5.97
C ARG A 137 11.86 22.79 4.56
N THR A 138 12.52 21.65 4.41
CA THR A 138 12.78 20.97 3.14
C THR A 138 12.34 19.50 3.22
N GLY A 139 12.21 18.84 2.08
CA GLY A 139 11.90 17.41 2.04
C GLY A 139 10.44 17.05 1.75
N TYR A 140 10.28 15.78 1.39
CA TYR A 140 9.01 15.19 1.02
C TYR A 140 8.13 15.01 2.25
N ARG A 141 6.87 15.46 2.16
CA ARG A 141 5.84 15.21 3.17
C ARG A 141 4.69 14.48 2.49
N ASP A 142 4.32 13.32 3.04
CA ASP A 142 3.03 12.70 2.75
C ASP A 142 2.20 12.59 4.03
N LEU A 143 0.91 12.89 3.86
CA LEU A 143 -0.09 12.62 4.89
C LEU A 143 -0.70 11.27 4.56
N VAL A 144 -0.50 10.31 5.46
CA VAL A 144 -1.06 8.97 5.33
C VAL A 144 -2.24 8.87 6.28
N LEU A 145 -3.41 8.56 5.74
CA LEU A 145 -4.65 8.42 6.49
C LEU A 145 -5.05 6.95 6.51
N ASN A 146 -5.33 6.40 7.68
CA ASN A 146 -5.97 5.09 7.79
C ASN A 146 -7.47 5.31 7.98
N VAL A 147 -8.26 4.83 7.03
CA VAL A 147 -9.71 5.00 6.98
C VAL A 147 -10.37 3.64 7.16
N TYR A 148 -11.18 3.50 8.20
CA TYR A 148 -12.05 2.35 8.37
C TYR A 148 -13.29 2.52 7.49
N HIS A 149 -13.66 1.48 6.75
CA HIS A 149 -14.81 1.47 5.87
C HIS A 149 -15.82 0.40 6.33
N ALA A 150 -17.11 0.65 6.11
CA ALA A 150 -18.21 -0.20 6.57
C ALA A 150 -18.18 -1.63 6.00
N SER A 151 -17.40 -1.87 4.95
CA SER A 151 -17.10 -3.22 4.45
C SER A 151 -16.12 -4.01 5.32
N GLY A 152 -15.75 -3.50 6.50
CA GLY A 152 -14.87 -4.20 7.45
C GLY A 152 -13.39 -4.15 7.09
N VAL A 153 -12.94 -3.18 6.28
CA VAL A 153 -11.51 -2.98 5.98
C VAL A 153 -11.03 -1.64 6.51
N VAL A 154 -9.76 -1.61 6.91
CA VAL A 154 -9.00 -0.37 7.02
C VAL A 154 -8.18 -0.22 5.74
N GLY A 155 -8.32 0.91 5.07
CA GLY A 155 -7.53 1.23 3.89
C GLY A 155 -6.68 2.47 4.12
N GLU A 156 -5.55 2.52 3.41
CA GLU A 156 -4.62 3.64 3.44
C GLU A 156 -4.95 4.65 2.34
N VAL A 157 -5.06 5.92 2.70
CA VAL A 157 -5.21 7.04 1.75
C VAL A 157 -4.02 7.98 1.90
N GLN A 158 -3.22 8.11 0.85
CA GLN A 158 -2.08 9.04 0.85
C GLN A 158 -2.48 10.37 0.20
N ILE A 159 -2.39 11.48 0.92
CA ILE A 159 -2.49 12.83 0.33
C ILE A 159 -1.09 13.28 -0.07
N ILE A 160 -0.92 13.56 -1.36
CA ILE A 160 0.38 13.83 -1.99
C ILE A 160 0.32 15.15 -2.76
N LEU A 161 1.29 16.04 -2.57
CA LEU A 161 1.38 17.23 -3.43
C LEU A 161 1.84 16.86 -4.84
N SER A 162 1.24 17.48 -5.85
CA SER A 162 1.57 17.27 -7.27
C SER A 162 3.07 17.39 -7.56
N ASP A 163 3.71 18.41 -6.99
CA ASP A 163 5.13 18.70 -7.22
C ASP A 163 6.03 17.58 -6.67
N PHE A 164 5.59 16.99 -5.56
CA PHE A 164 6.29 15.90 -4.91
C PHE A 164 6.03 14.53 -5.55
N LEU A 165 4.91 14.35 -6.26
CA LEU A 165 4.65 13.10 -6.97
C LEU A 165 5.72 12.83 -8.04
N THR A 166 6.18 13.87 -8.73
CA THR A 166 7.26 13.75 -9.73
C THR A 166 8.56 13.27 -9.09
N VAL A 167 8.91 13.82 -7.93
CA VAL A 167 10.10 13.41 -7.16
C VAL A 167 9.95 11.97 -6.69
N LYS A 168 8.80 11.61 -6.10
CA LYS A 168 8.51 10.24 -5.62
C LYS A 168 8.65 9.21 -6.74
N LYS A 169 8.14 9.51 -7.93
CA LYS A 169 8.28 8.62 -9.10
C LYS A 169 9.74 8.40 -9.51
N ARG A 170 10.57 9.44 -9.46
CA ARG A 170 12.01 9.33 -9.75
C ARG A 170 12.74 8.53 -8.68
N MET A 171 12.41 8.75 -7.40
CA MET A 171 12.99 8.00 -6.28
C MET A 171 12.58 6.53 -6.30
N TYR A 172 11.36 6.20 -6.76
CA TYR A 172 10.90 4.82 -6.85
C TYR A 172 11.82 3.96 -7.72
N LEU A 173 12.30 4.48 -8.85
CA LEU A 173 13.27 3.78 -9.70
C LEU A 173 14.58 3.47 -8.96
N LEU A 174 15.06 4.40 -8.14
CA LEU A 174 16.25 4.20 -7.33
C LEU A 174 16.02 3.13 -6.25
N VAL A 175 14.84 3.14 -5.61
CA VAL A 175 14.46 2.13 -4.61
C VAL A 175 14.39 0.74 -5.25
N GLN A 176 13.76 0.62 -6.43
CA GLN A 176 13.71 -0.64 -7.17
C GLN A 176 15.11 -1.14 -7.53
N TYR A 177 16.00 -0.24 -7.99
CA TYR A 177 17.40 -0.56 -8.25
C TYR A 177 18.13 -1.06 -7.00
N GLN A 178 17.99 -0.35 -5.88
CA GLN A 178 18.60 -0.75 -4.61
C GLN A 178 18.04 -2.06 -4.03
N SER A 179 16.79 -2.39 -4.37
CA SER A 179 16.12 -3.62 -3.91
C SER A 179 16.46 -4.83 -4.80
N GLY A 180 17.27 -4.65 -5.85
CA GLY A 180 17.61 -5.71 -6.80
C GLY A 180 16.47 -6.06 -7.78
N ASP A 181 15.41 -5.25 -7.87
CA ASP A 181 14.29 -5.51 -8.82
C ASP A 181 14.77 -5.50 -10.29
N PHE A 182 15.90 -4.83 -10.57
CA PHE A 182 16.53 -4.80 -11.88
C PHE A 182 17.69 -5.78 -12.02
N ASP A 183 18.03 -6.54 -10.98
CA ASP A 183 19.04 -7.59 -11.10
C ASP A 183 18.44 -8.67 -12.00
N HIS A 184 18.94 -8.73 -13.24
CA HIS A 184 18.60 -9.82 -14.15
C HIS A 184 18.95 -11.11 -13.43
N HIS A 185 17.93 -11.89 -13.04
CA HIS A 185 18.13 -13.27 -12.66
C HIS A 185 18.82 -13.93 -13.85
N SER A 186 20.13 -14.07 -13.75
CA SER A 186 20.90 -14.74 -14.77
C SER A 186 20.35 -16.18 -14.78
N ASP A 187 19.59 -16.50 -15.81
CA ASP A 187 19.05 -17.84 -16.12
C ASP A 187 20.20 -18.84 -16.42
N THR A 188 21.36 -18.66 -15.81
CA THR A 188 22.57 -19.46 -15.98
C THR A 188 22.38 -20.89 -15.45
N THR A 189 21.33 -21.16 -14.68
CA THR A 189 21.02 -22.51 -14.20
C THR A 189 20.48 -23.45 -15.29
N ARG A 190 20.14 -22.95 -16.49
CA ARG A 190 19.69 -23.82 -17.60
C ARG A 190 20.79 -24.30 -18.55
N LEU A 191 22.01 -23.78 -18.47
CA LEU A 191 23.10 -24.19 -19.38
C LEU A 191 24.08 -25.21 -18.79
N SER A 192 24.05 -25.51 -17.48
CA SER A 192 24.94 -26.51 -16.87
C SER A 192 24.43 -27.96 -16.97
N HIS A 193 23.13 -28.19 -17.24
CA HIS A 193 22.58 -29.55 -17.44
C HIS A 193 22.57 -30.04 -18.90
N ALA A 194 22.79 -29.16 -19.88
CA ALA A 194 22.89 -29.56 -21.28
C ALA A 194 24.30 -30.03 -21.68
N ALA A 195 25.32 -29.80 -20.85
CA ALA A 195 26.72 -30.14 -21.14
C ALA A 195 27.16 -31.53 -20.64
N THR A 196 26.31 -32.28 -19.93
CA THR A 196 26.68 -33.58 -19.32
C THR A 196 26.11 -34.82 -20.03
N HIS A 197 25.36 -34.67 -21.12
CA HIS A 197 24.72 -35.81 -21.82
C HIS A 197 25.21 -36.08 -23.26
N SER A 198 26.31 -35.46 -23.72
CA SER A 198 26.81 -35.63 -25.10
C SER A 198 28.16 -36.37 -25.22
N LEU A 199 28.55 -37.18 -24.23
CA LEU A 199 29.77 -38.00 -24.30
C LEU A 199 29.52 -39.46 -23.85
N SER A 200 28.67 -40.21 -24.57
CA SER A 200 28.71 -41.68 -24.53
C SER A 200 28.05 -42.33 -25.75
N SER A 201 28.72 -42.33 -26.91
CA SER A 201 28.51 -43.34 -27.96
C SER A 201 29.55 -43.16 -29.07
N ALA A 202 30.71 -43.77 -28.88
CA ALA A 202 31.62 -44.16 -29.95
C ALA A 202 32.33 -45.41 -29.48
N ASP A 203 31.77 -46.57 -29.85
CA ASP A 203 32.43 -47.85 -30.12
C ASP A 203 31.44 -48.76 -30.87
#